data_AF-A0A5J4PP97-F1
#
_entry.id   AF-A0A5J4PP97-F1
#
_cell.length_a   1.000
_cell.length_b   1.000
_cell.length_c   1.000
_cell.angle_alpha   90.00
_cell.angle_beta   90.00
_cell.angle_gamma   90.00
#
_symmetry.space_group_name_H-M   'P 1'
#
loop_
_entity.id
_entity.type
_entity.pdbx_description
1 polymer ?
#
loop_
_entity_poly.entity_id
_entity_poly.type
_entity_poly.pdbx_seq_one_letter_code
_entity_poly.pdbx_strand_id
1 'polypeptide(L)'
;VYNISNVPVVREGVIDSCLLILHDWSNDLLLEGQEIDKERGVIHEEWRTRMSAGQRFLEKALPQIYAGTKYEDCHPIGSMDIVDNFKYQSLRDYYEKWYRPDLQGIIVVGDLEPDAVEEKIKQLFADIPTQPDAAERIYYPVSDNQEPIIVIEKDKEQSNIQVRIFNKHEATPDSEKGNLGYLVEIYVKQMISEMLNTRLNELRQLPRPPFINAYVFDDDFYVAKTKDAFTGQAVCKEGEIEDGIAALLREIERARRFGFTESEYVRARAEYLRYLESAYNERDKRKNDSYVDEYVRLFLDNEPAPGIENEYALFNQIAPSIPVQALNGVLDQLITETNQVITLFLPDKEGLTYPDKEAVQNIL
;
A
#
# COMPACT_ATOMS: atom_id res chain seq x y z
N VAL A 1 -13.66 -2.37 1.43
CA VAL A 1 -14.27 -2.12 0.11
C VAL A 1 -15.14 -3.32 -0.21
N TYR A 2 -16.44 -3.11 -0.45
CA TYR A 2 -17.32 -4.16 -0.98
C TYR A 2 -17.17 -4.21 -2.49
N ASN A 3 -17.07 -5.41 -3.07
CA ASN A 3 -16.82 -5.57 -4.51
C ASN A 3 -17.74 -6.65 -5.10
N ILE A 4 -18.42 -6.30 -6.19
CA ILE A 4 -19.19 -7.22 -7.03
C ILE A 4 -18.61 -7.09 -8.44
N SER A 5 -17.98 -8.16 -8.94
CA SER A 5 -17.29 -8.15 -10.23
C SER A 5 -17.85 -9.20 -11.18
N ASN A 6 -17.50 -9.10 -12.47
CA ASN A 6 -17.94 -10.02 -13.53
C ASN A 6 -19.46 -10.12 -13.68
N VAL A 7 -20.15 -9.00 -13.47
CA VAL A 7 -21.61 -8.89 -13.57
C VAL A 7 -22.02 -8.73 -15.03
N PRO A 8 -22.88 -9.61 -15.59
CA PRO A 8 -23.32 -9.49 -16.97
C PRO A 8 -24.33 -8.34 -17.13
N VAL A 9 -23.95 -7.32 -17.89
CA VAL A 9 -24.75 -6.09 -18.13
C VAL A 9 -25.87 -6.26 -19.17
N VAL A 10 -25.87 -7.38 -19.91
CA VAL A 10 -26.85 -7.69 -20.96
C VAL A 10 -28.24 -8.07 -20.42
N ARG A 11 -28.34 -8.42 -19.14
CA ARG A 11 -29.60 -8.86 -18.53
C ARG A 11 -30.20 -7.72 -17.71
N GLU A 12 -31.38 -7.28 -18.14
CA GLU A 12 -32.18 -6.30 -17.42
C GLU A 12 -32.40 -6.72 -15.96
N GLY A 13 -32.29 -5.78 -15.02
CA GLY A 13 -32.48 -6.01 -13.58
C GLY A 13 -31.27 -6.54 -12.80
N VAL A 14 -30.20 -7.01 -13.45
CA VAL A 14 -29.01 -7.49 -12.73
C VAL A 14 -28.28 -6.34 -12.05
N ILE A 15 -28.11 -5.22 -12.74
CA ILE A 15 -27.53 -3.99 -12.17
C ILE A 15 -28.37 -3.53 -10.98
N ASP A 16 -29.70 -3.55 -11.11
CA ASP A 16 -30.61 -3.15 -10.03
C ASP A 16 -30.43 -4.04 -8.79
N SER A 17 -30.21 -5.34 -9.00
CA SER A 17 -29.94 -6.29 -7.91
C SER A 17 -28.59 -6.01 -7.24
N CYS A 18 -27.55 -5.68 -8.01
CA CYS A 18 -26.25 -5.29 -7.46
C CYS A 18 -26.34 -3.99 -6.66
N LEU A 19 -27.03 -2.98 -7.18
CA LEU A 19 -27.24 -1.71 -6.48
C LEU A 19 -28.06 -1.92 -5.20
N LEU A 20 -29.06 -2.81 -5.22
CA LEU A 20 -29.83 -3.16 -4.02
C LEU A 20 -28.98 -3.85 -2.95
N ILE A 21 -28.10 -4.77 -3.33
CA ILE A 21 -27.16 -5.39 -2.39
C ILE A 21 -26.24 -4.34 -1.75
N LEU A 22 -25.72 -3.40 -2.57
CA LEU A 22 -24.86 -2.32 -2.06
C LEU A 22 -25.64 -1.39 -1.13
N HIS A 23 -26.88 -1.07 -1.46
CA HIS A 23 -27.79 -0.30 -0.61
C HIS A 23 -27.96 -0.98 0.76
N ASP A 24 -28.28 -2.27 0.77
CA ASP A 24 -28.52 -3.02 2.00
C ASP A 24 -27.25 -3.08 2.87
N TRP A 25 -26.07 -3.23 2.25
CA TRP A 25 -24.78 -3.16 2.95
C TRP A 25 -24.39 -1.77 3.44
N SER A 26 -24.96 -0.72 2.83
CA SER A 26 -24.67 0.66 3.16
C SER A 26 -25.40 1.15 4.42
N ASN A 27 -26.64 0.69 4.68
CA ASN A 27 -27.42 1.18 5.83
C ASN A 27 -28.42 0.17 6.45
N ASP A 28 -28.73 -0.96 5.82
CA ASP A 28 -29.89 -1.80 6.22
C ASP A 28 -29.53 -3.21 6.74
N LEU A 29 -28.30 -3.42 7.20
CA LEU A 29 -27.93 -4.70 7.82
C LEU A 29 -28.70 -4.95 9.13
N LEU A 30 -29.47 -6.03 9.17
CA LEU A 30 -30.24 -6.44 10.36
C LEU A 30 -29.36 -6.84 11.55
N LEU A 31 -28.14 -7.36 11.29
CA LEU A 31 -27.17 -7.79 12.29
C LEU A 31 -27.79 -8.66 13.40
N GLU A 32 -28.54 -9.69 13.00
CA GLU A 32 -29.24 -10.58 13.93
C GLU A 32 -28.26 -11.37 14.81
N GLY A 33 -28.53 -11.47 16.11
CA GLY A 33 -27.62 -12.13 17.06
C GLY A 33 -27.29 -13.59 16.69
N GLN A 34 -28.27 -14.32 16.17
CA GLN A 34 -28.09 -15.71 15.72
C GLN A 34 -27.14 -15.84 14.52
N GLU A 35 -27.17 -14.89 13.58
CA GLU A 35 -26.27 -14.90 12.42
C GLU A 35 -24.87 -14.43 12.83
N ILE A 36 -24.78 -13.46 13.75
CA ILE A 36 -23.49 -13.05 14.34
C ILE A 36 -22.79 -14.24 15.00
N ASP A 37 -23.51 -15.05 15.79
CA ASP A 37 -22.90 -16.21 16.45
C ASP A 37 -22.46 -17.30 15.47
N LYS A 38 -23.17 -17.48 14.36
CA LYS A 38 -22.72 -18.37 13.28
C LYS A 38 -21.44 -17.84 12.64
N GLU A 39 -21.38 -16.53 12.41
CA GLU A 39 -20.24 -15.87 11.77
C GLU A 39 -18.96 -15.96 12.61
N ARG A 40 -19.06 -16.01 13.96
CA ARG A 40 -17.89 -16.25 14.82
C ARG A 40 -17.12 -17.51 14.40
N GLY A 41 -17.83 -18.60 14.10
CA GLY A 41 -17.21 -19.84 13.65
C GLY A 41 -16.50 -19.72 12.29
N VAL A 42 -17.05 -18.91 11.39
CA VAL A 42 -16.43 -18.59 10.09
C VAL A 42 -15.15 -17.79 10.31
N ILE A 43 -15.19 -16.74 11.14
CA ILE A 43 -14.03 -15.90 11.46
C ILE A 43 -12.90 -16.74 12.10
N HIS A 44 -13.23 -17.68 12.97
CA HIS A 44 -12.25 -18.62 13.54
C HIS A 44 -11.56 -19.46 12.47
N GLU A 45 -12.31 -20.01 11.52
CA GLU A 45 -11.72 -20.80 10.44
C GLU A 45 -10.90 -19.94 9.48
N GLU A 46 -11.33 -18.71 9.19
CA GLU A 46 -10.53 -17.74 8.44
C GLU A 46 -9.22 -17.41 9.17
N TRP A 47 -9.28 -17.10 10.47
CA TRP A 47 -8.09 -16.81 11.28
C TRP A 47 -7.11 -17.99 11.26
N ARG A 48 -7.62 -19.23 11.44
CA ARG A 48 -6.81 -20.45 11.41
C ARG A 48 -6.18 -20.70 10.04
N THR A 49 -6.92 -20.49 8.96
CA THR A 49 -6.47 -20.77 7.58
C THR A 49 -5.57 -19.69 7.02
N ARG A 50 -5.75 -18.43 7.43
CA ARG A 50 -4.96 -17.28 6.98
C ARG A 50 -3.68 -17.05 7.80
N MET A 51 -3.48 -17.83 8.87
CA MET A 51 -2.29 -17.76 9.73
C MET A 51 -1.04 -18.33 9.02
N SER A 52 -0.53 -17.59 8.04
CA SER A 52 0.74 -17.87 7.37
C SER A 52 1.94 -17.37 8.19
N ALA A 53 3.16 -17.78 7.82
CA ALA A 53 4.39 -17.20 8.38
C ALA A 53 4.40 -15.66 8.28
N GLY A 54 3.97 -15.11 7.14
CA GLY A 54 3.87 -13.67 6.93
C GLY A 54 2.95 -12.98 7.94
N GLN A 55 1.77 -13.56 8.19
CA GLN A 55 0.82 -13.03 9.17
C GLN A 55 1.41 -13.05 10.58
N ARG A 56 2.04 -14.16 10.99
CA ARG A 56 2.71 -14.29 12.30
C ARG A 56 3.87 -13.32 12.47
N PHE A 57 4.59 -13.00 11.40
CA PHE A 57 5.63 -11.97 11.43
C PHE A 57 5.04 -10.60 11.72
N LEU A 58 3.97 -10.21 11.02
CA LEU A 58 3.33 -8.91 11.24
C LEU A 58 2.76 -8.79 12.65
N GLU A 59 2.12 -9.84 13.18
CA GLU A 59 1.59 -9.84 14.55
C GLU A 59 2.66 -9.60 15.62
N LYS A 60 3.90 -10.06 15.38
CA LYS A 60 5.03 -9.82 16.30
C LYS A 60 5.78 -8.51 16.01
N ALA A 61 5.82 -8.11 14.75
CA ALA A 61 6.60 -6.96 14.30
C ALA A 61 5.87 -5.63 14.50
N LEU A 62 4.59 -5.55 14.14
CA LEU A 62 3.83 -4.30 14.20
C LEU A 62 3.79 -3.68 15.61
N PRO A 63 3.63 -4.43 16.72
CA PRO A 63 3.69 -3.84 18.06
C PRO A 63 5.04 -3.21 18.40
N GLN A 64 6.14 -3.75 17.86
CA GLN A 64 7.49 -3.18 18.05
C GLN A 64 7.70 -1.95 17.16
N ILE A 65 7.22 -2.01 15.92
CA ILE A 65 7.38 -0.96 14.90
C ILE A 65 6.55 0.28 15.24
N TYR A 66 5.33 0.07 15.72
CA TYR A 66 4.34 1.10 16.00
C TYR A 66 4.17 1.40 17.48
N ALA A 67 5.14 1.01 18.32
CA ALA A 67 5.10 1.19 19.75
C ALA A 67 4.69 2.62 20.16
N GLY A 68 3.66 2.73 21.00
CA GLY A 68 3.12 4.00 21.47
C GLY A 68 2.16 4.70 20.50
N THR A 69 1.80 4.07 19.37
CA THR A 69 0.84 4.60 18.41
C THR A 69 -0.43 3.74 18.33
N LYS A 70 -1.46 4.22 17.64
CA LYS A 70 -2.71 3.47 17.48
C LYS A 70 -2.54 2.15 16.69
N TYR A 71 -1.49 2.05 15.88
CA TYR A 71 -1.24 0.88 15.05
C TYR A 71 -0.56 -0.28 15.79
N GLU A 72 -0.17 -0.08 17.06
CA GLU A 72 0.49 -1.10 17.88
C GLU A 72 -0.40 -2.35 18.07
N ASP A 73 -1.70 -2.16 18.27
CA ASP A 73 -2.65 -3.22 18.65
C ASP A 73 -3.91 -3.30 17.75
N CYS A 74 -3.94 -2.54 16.66
CA CYS A 74 -5.12 -2.42 15.78
C CYS A 74 -5.01 -3.26 14.50
N HIS A 75 -4.62 -4.52 14.61
CA HIS A 75 -4.63 -5.44 13.47
C HIS A 75 -6.07 -5.66 12.97
N PRO A 76 -6.35 -5.67 11.65
CA PRO A 76 -7.73 -5.79 11.14
C PRO A 76 -8.51 -7.01 11.64
N ILE A 77 -7.84 -8.13 11.86
CA ILE A 77 -8.46 -9.36 12.40
C ILE A 77 -8.86 -9.26 13.88
N GLY A 78 -8.28 -8.31 14.61
CA GLY A 78 -8.49 -8.12 16.04
C GLY A 78 -8.03 -9.31 16.89
N SER A 79 -8.59 -9.41 18.10
CA SER A 79 -8.35 -10.51 19.03
C SER A 79 -9.50 -11.51 18.99
N MET A 80 -9.19 -12.81 18.95
CA MET A 80 -10.20 -13.87 19.01
C MET A 80 -11.00 -13.82 20.32
N ASP A 81 -10.38 -13.37 21.42
CA ASP A 81 -11.10 -13.18 22.69
C ASP A 81 -12.21 -12.13 22.55
N ILE A 82 -11.99 -11.08 21.76
CA ILE A 82 -13.01 -10.07 21.47
C ILE A 82 -14.06 -10.69 20.54
N VAL A 83 -13.63 -11.39 19.48
CA VAL A 83 -14.51 -12.11 18.55
C VAL A 83 -15.37 -13.15 19.24
N ASP A 84 -15.00 -13.68 20.39
CA ASP A 84 -15.82 -14.64 21.13
C ASP A 84 -16.80 -13.97 22.11
N ASN A 85 -16.46 -12.77 22.60
CA ASN A 85 -17.13 -12.20 23.78
C ASN A 85 -17.78 -10.84 23.55
N PHE A 86 -17.62 -10.20 22.38
CA PHE A 86 -18.23 -8.90 22.14
C PHE A 86 -19.77 -8.99 22.20
N LYS A 87 -20.39 -7.95 22.77
CA LYS A 87 -21.85 -7.81 22.85
C LYS A 87 -22.40 -7.48 21.46
N TYR A 88 -23.49 -8.11 21.03
CA TYR A 88 -24.08 -7.82 19.70
C TYR A 88 -24.33 -6.34 19.45
N GLN A 89 -24.72 -5.59 20.48
CA GLN A 89 -24.95 -4.15 20.37
C GLN A 89 -23.69 -3.38 19.94
N SER A 90 -22.50 -3.82 20.34
CA SER A 90 -21.25 -3.17 19.95
C SER A 90 -21.00 -3.21 18.44
N LEU A 91 -21.41 -4.28 17.76
CA LEU A 91 -21.32 -4.38 16.30
C LEU A 91 -22.32 -3.44 15.62
N ARG A 92 -23.55 -3.36 16.14
CA ARG A 92 -24.58 -2.43 15.63
C ARG A 92 -24.18 -0.98 15.84
N ASP A 93 -23.71 -0.65 17.03
CA ASP A 93 -23.22 0.70 17.35
C ASP A 93 -22.04 1.10 16.44
N TYR A 94 -21.16 0.15 16.12
CA TYR A 94 -20.08 0.39 15.16
C TYR A 94 -20.61 0.61 13.74
N TYR A 95 -21.54 -0.23 13.29
CA TYR A 95 -22.18 -0.12 11.98
C TYR A 95 -22.84 1.25 11.82
N GLU A 96 -23.76 1.62 12.72
CA GLU A 96 -24.45 2.92 12.70
C GLU A 96 -23.50 4.11 12.76
N LYS A 97 -22.39 4.01 13.50
CA LYS A 97 -21.42 5.10 13.66
C LYS A 97 -20.63 5.38 12.37
N TRP A 98 -20.31 4.34 11.60
CA TRP A 98 -19.33 4.44 10.50
C TRP A 98 -19.90 4.16 9.11
N TYR A 99 -21.03 3.47 9.00
CA TYR A 99 -21.73 3.20 7.73
C TYR A 99 -22.70 4.33 7.43
N ARG A 100 -22.13 5.45 6.98
CA ARG A 100 -22.86 6.69 6.71
C ARG A 100 -22.48 7.27 5.35
N PRO A 101 -23.39 7.98 4.69
CA PRO A 101 -23.22 8.38 3.29
C PRO A 101 -22.04 9.33 3.04
N ASP A 102 -21.60 10.13 4.03
CA ASP A 102 -20.41 10.99 3.92
C ASP A 102 -19.08 10.22 3.89
N LEU A 103 -19.07 8.94 4.29
CA LEU A 103 -17.90 8.05 4.27
C LEU A 103 -17.99 6.96 3.20
N GLN A 104 -19.03 6.95 2.37
CA GLN A 104 -19.30 5.93 1.37
C GLN A 104 -19.15 6.48 -0.05
N GLY A 105 -18.59 5.66 -0.94
CA GLY A 105 -18.48 5.93 -2.36
C GLY A 105 -18.93 4.70 -3.16
N ILE A 106 -19.72 4.92 -4.21
CA ILE A 106 -20.18 3.85 -5.12
C ILE A 106 -19.42 4.03 -6.43
N ILE A 107 -18.66 3.00 -6.81
CA ILE A 107 -17.88 2.98 -8.04
C ILE A 107 -18.48 1.89 -8.94
N VAL A 108 -18.93 2.28 -10.12
CA VAL A 108 -19.48 1.36 -11.13
C VAL A 108 -18.67 1.50 -12.41
N VAL A 109 -18.05 0.41 -12.86
CA VAL A 109 -17.23 0.37 -14.07
C VAL A 109 -17.70 -0.76 -14.98
N GLY A 110 -18.05 -0.43 -16.22
CA GLY A 110 -18.44 -1.40 -17.23
C GLY A 110 -19.03 -0.76 -18.47
N ASP A 111 -19.52 -1.60 -19.38
CA ASP A 111 -20.26 -1.20 -20.58
C ASP A 111 -21.71 -0.85 -20.20
N LEU A 112 -21.93 0.42 -19.85
CA LEU A 112 -23.13 0.92 -19.17
C LEU A 112 -23.44 2.33 -19.64
N GLU A 113 -24.71 2.75 -19.57
CA GLU A 113 -25.13 4.14 -19.75
C GLU A 113 -24.99 4.91 -18.42
N PRO A 114 -24.01 5.82 -18.26
CA PRO A 114 -23.67 6.40 -16.95
C PRO A 114 -24.84 7.18 -16.33
N ASP A 115 -25.52 8.02 -17.11
CA ASP A 115 -26.64 8.84 -16.62
C ASP A 115 -27.79 7.98 -16.08
N ALA A 116 -28.05 6.83 -16.71
CA ALA A 116 -29.11 5.92 -16.29
C ALA A 116 -28.75 5.18 -14.99
N VAL A 117 -27.48 4.80 -14.82
CA VAL A 117 -27.01 4.16 -13.58
C VAL A 117 -26.95 5.17 -12.43
N GLU A 118 -26.49 6.40 -12.70
CA GLU A 118 -26.46 7.48 -11.71
C GLU A 118 -27.87 7.79 -11.18
N GLU A 119 -28.87 7.87 -12.06
CA GLU A 119 -30.25 8.11 -11.65
C GLU A 119 -30.80 6.97 -10.77
N LYS A 120 -30.47 5.72 -11.10
CA LYS A 120 -30.82 4.56 -10.26
C LYS A 120 -30.17 4.62 -8.89
N ILE A 121 -28.90 4.99 -8.81
CA ILE A 121 -28.18 5.18 -7.53
C ILE A 121 -28.86 6.28 -6.72
N LYS A 122 -29.14 7.44 -7.33
CA LYS A 122 -29.82 8.55 -6.66
C LYS A 122 -31.18 8.17 -6.11
N GLN A 123 -31.97 7.40 -6.85
CA GLN A 123 -33.28 6.94 -6.40
C GLN A 123 -33.20 5.91 -5.29
N LEU A 124 -32.29 4.94 -5.41
CA LEU A 124 -32.21 3.82 -4.49
C LEU A 124 -31.56 4.17 -3.15
N PHE A 125 -30.60 5.11 -3.12
CA PHE A 125 -29.87 5.48 -1.91
C PHE A 125 -30.43 6.77 -1.25
N ALA A 126 -31.55 7.31 -1.76
CA ALA A 126 -32.09 8.61 -1.34
C ALA A 126 -32.64 8.62 0.09
N ASP A 127 -33.02 7.46 0.61
CA ASP A 127 -33.61 7.26 1.92
C ASP A 127 -32.57 7.05 3.03
N ILE A 128 -31.31 6.80 2.68
CA ILE A 128 -30.21 6.70 3.65
C ILE A 128 -30.01 8.08 4.31
N PRO A 129 -30.23 8.19 5.63
CA PRO A 129 -30.19 9.47 6.31
C PRO A 129 -28.76 10.00 6.43
N THR A 130 -28.60 11.32 6.32
CA THR A 130 -27.37 11.99 6.74
C THR A 130 -27.28 11.99 8.26
N GLN A 131 -26.06 12.04 8.79
CA GLN A 131 -25.79 12.11 10.22
C GLN A 131 -25.08 13.45 10.56
N PRO A 132 -25.81 14.52 10.93
CA PRO A 132 -25.22 15.84 11.17
C PRO A 132 -24.20 15.87 12.31
N ASP A 133 -24.41 15.06 13.35
CA ASP A 133 -23.53 14.95 14.52
C ASP A 133 -22.64 13.69 14.45
N ALA A 134 -22.25 13.31 13.22
CA ALA A 134 -21.45 12.12 12.99
C ALA A 134 -20.07 12.19 13.67
N ALA A 135 -19.59 11.03 14.13
CA ALA A 135 -18.27 10.94 14.75
C ALA A 135 -17.15 11.23 13.74
N GLU A 136 -16.19 12.07 14.11
CA GLU A 136 -15.04 12.37 13.26
C GLU A 136 -14.23 11.11 12.94
N ARG A 137 -13.86 10.94 11.66
CA ARG A 137 -12.93 9.89 11.23
C ARG A 137 -11.50 10.40 11.40
N ILE A 138 -10.86 9.96 12.47
CA ILE A 138 -9.51 10.39 12.85
C ILE A 138 -8.47 9.48 12.19
N TYR A 139 -7.47 10.08 11.56
CA TYR A 139 -6.24 9.40 11.12
C TYR A 139 -5.16 9.62 12.16
N TYR A 140 -4.57 8.53 12.66
CA TYR A 140 -3.62 8.59 13.76
C TYR A 140 -2.19 8.74 13.23
N PRO A 141 -1.38 9.66 13.77
CA PRO A 141 0.00 9.81 13.33
C PRO A 141 0.86 8.62 13.77
N VAL A 142 1.94 8.38 13.03
CA VAL A 142 3.01 7.46 13.41
C VAL A 142 4.22 8.26 13.88
N SER A 143 4.76 7.86 15.02
CA SER A 143 5.92 8.52 15.63
C SER A 143 7.19 8.33 14.80
N ASP A 144 8.01 9.38 14.79
CA ASP A 144 9.39 9.35 14.33
C ASP A 144 10.31 8.63 15.33
N ASN A 145 11.46 8.15 14.88
CA ASN A 145 12.47 7.50 15.70
C ASN A 145 13.87 8.02 15.38
N GLN A 146 14.66 8.35 16.40
CA GLN A 146 16.05 8.79 16.22
C GLN A 146 16.97 7.59 15.96
N GLU A 147 16.90 6.58 16.83
CA GLU A 147 17.59 5.31 16.66
C GLU A 147 16.77 4.37 15.78
N PRO A 148 17.39 3.54 14.93
CA PRO A 148 16.69 2.59 14.09
C PRO A 148 15.91 1.54 14.91
N ILE A 149 14.71 1.21 14.46
CA ILE A 149 13.92 0.11 15.05
C ILE A 149 14.27 -1.17 14.30
N ILE A 150 14.92 -2.13 14.97
CA ILE A 150 15.31 -3.41 14.38
C ILE A 150 14.42 -4.53 14.93
N VAL A 151 13.70 -5.20 14.04
CA VAL A 151 12.84 -6.36 14.33
C VAL A 151 13.37 -7.58 13.58
N ILE A 152 13.61 -8.67 14.31
CA ILE A 152 14.12 -9.93 13.76
C ILE A 152 13.18 -11.03 14.22
N GLU A 153 12.50 -11.66 13.27
CA GLU A 153 11.56 -12.73 13.54
C GLU A 153 11.87 -13.97 12.70
N LYS A 154 11.59 -15.14 13.26
CA LYS A 154 11.84 -16.45 12.62
C LYS A 154 10.58 -17.29 12.60
N ASP A 155 10.39 -18.03 11.51
CA ASP A 155 9.27 -18.96 11.36
C ASP A 155 9.67 -20.19 10.54
N LYS A 156 9.22 -21.38 10.94
CA LYS A 156 9.56 -22.65 10.29
C LYS A 156 8.96 -22.80 8.89
N GLU A 157 7.85 -22.11 8.62
CA GLU A 157 7.19 -22.13 7.30
C GLU A 157 7.76 -21.07 6.35
N GLN A 158 8.60 -20.16 6.85
CA GLN A 158 9.27 -19.17 6.02
C GLN A 158 10.36 -19.85 5.18
N SER A 159 10.31 -19.66 3.86
CA SER A 159 11.19 -20.36 2.93
C SER A 159 12.46 -19.59 2.57
N ASN A 160 12.44 -18.27 2.67
CA ASN A 160 13.52 -17.37 2.26
C ASN A 160 13.80 -16.29 3.31
N ILE A 161 14.99 -15.69 3.24
CA ILE A 161 15.41 -14.60 4.13
C ILE A 161 14.94 -13.29 3.50
N GLN A 162 14.00 -12.60 4.16
CA GLN A 162 13.51 -11.30 3.71
C GLN A 162 14.02 -10.20 4.63
N VAL A 163 14.59 -9.18 4.00
CA VAL A 163 15.01 -7.94 4.64
C VAL A 163 14.17 -6.81 4.06
N ARG A 164 13.61 -5.96 4.93
CA ARG A 164 13.09 -4.65 4.53
C ARG A 164 13.73 -3.56 5.38
N ILE A 165 14.03 -2.44 4.74
CA ILE A 165 14.61 -1.25 5.33
C ILE A 165 13.69 -0.10 4.91
N PHE A 166 13.10 0.56 5.90
CA PHE A 166 12.19 1.67 5.70
C PHE A 166 12.91 2.95 6.13
N ASN A 167 12.96 3.96 5.27
CA ASN A 167 13.28 5.33 5.63
C ASN A 167 11.96 6.11 5.66
N LYS A 168 11.42 6.35 6.85
CA LYS A 168 10.12 7.05 6.96
C LYS A 168 10.26 8.52 6.59
N HIS A 169 9.27 9.04 5.88
CA HIS A 169 9.06 10.47 5.65
C HIS A 169 7.58 10.82 5.75
N GLU A 170 7.28 12.12 5.83
CA GLU A 170 5.89 12.56 5.86
C GLU A 170 5.16 12.15 4.59
N ALA A 171 3.91 11.72 4.76
CA ALA A 171 2.99 11.50 3.67
C ALA A 171 2.46 12.85 3.17
N THR A 172 2.23 12.97 1.85
CA THR A 172 1.62 14.19 1.29
C THR A 172 0.17 14.29 1.76
N PRO A 173 -0.23 15.38 2.46
CA PRO A 173 -1.60 15.52 2.93
C PRO A 173 -2.61 15.48 1.77
N ASP A 174 -3.78 14.86 1.98
CA ASP A 174 -4.81 14.74 0.93
C ASP A 174 -5.16 16.09 0.29
N SER A 175 -5.22 17.18 1.08
CA SER A 175 -5.50 18.53 0.59
C SER A 175 -4.48 19.07 -0.42
N GLU A 176 -3.28 18.48 -0.48
CA GLU A 176 -2.17 18.88 -1.35
C GLU A 176 -2.01 18.00 -2.58
N LYS A 177 -2.75 16.88 -2.68
CA LYS A 177 -2.64 15.94 -3.81
C LYS A 177 -3.29 16.43 -5.11
N GLY A 178 -4.23 17.37 -5.03
CA GLY A 178 -5.04 17.83 -6.18
C GLY A 178 -4.36 18.76 -7.18
N ASN A 179 -3.02 18.78 -7.29
CA ASN A 179 -2.30 19.72 -8.15
C ASN A 179 -1.13 19.08 -8.93
N LEU A 180 -0.63 19.80 -9.93
CA LEU A 180 0.46 19.34 -10.80
C LEU A 180 1.77 19.05 -10.03
N GLY A 181 2.03 19.78 -8.93
CA GLY A 181 3.22 19.56 -8.11
C GLY A 181 3.27 18.15 -7.55
N TYR A 182 2.13 17.63 -7.09
CA TYR A 182 2.02 16.26 -6.59
C TYR A 182 2.26 15.20 -7.68
N LEU A 183 1.70 15.39 -8.87
CA LEU A 183 1.99 14.49 -10.01
C LEU A 183 3.47 14.48 -10.39
N VAL A 184 4.13 15.64 -10.32
CA VAL A 184 5.58 15.75 -10.54
C VAL A 184 6.36 15.04 -9.43
N GLU A 185 5.92 15.15 -8.18
CA GLU A 185 6.52 14.45 -7.04
C GLU A 185 6.46 12.92 -7.22
N ILE A 186 5.28 12.38 -7.56
CA ILE A 186 5.10 10.94 -7.87
C ILE A 186 6.07 10.51 -8.97
N TYR A 187 6.13 11.26 -10.07
CA TYR A 187 7.05 10.96 -11.18
C TYR A 187 8.51 10.98 -10.72
N VAL A 188 8.92 11.97 -9.92
CA VAL A 188 10.29 12.08 -9.40
C VAL A 188 10.64 10.88 -8.52
N LYS A 189 9.78 10.53 -7.57
CA LYS A 189 9.94 9.36 -6.69
C LYS A 189 10.02 8.06 -7.51
N GLN A 190 9.13 7.88 -8.49
CA GLN A 190 9.16 6.73 -9.38
C GLN A 190 10.49 6.65 -10.16
N MET A 191 10.97 7.75 -10.73
CA MET A 191 12.24 7.74 -11.48
C MET A 191 13.46 7.45 -10.59
N ILE A 192 13.46 7.92 -9.34
CA ILE A 192 14.48 7.57 -8.34
C ILE A 192 14.48 6.06 -8.10
N SER A 193 13.30 5.47 -7.83
CA SER A 193 13.16 4.03 -7.61
C SER A 193 13.58 3.22 -8.84
N GLU A 194 13.15 3.61 -10.05
CA GLU A 194 13.51 2.90 -11.30
C GLU A 194 15.03 2.89 -11.56
N MET A 195 15.70 4.03 -11.37
CA MET A 195 17.15 4.11 -11.55
C MET A 195 17.89 3.29 -10.50
N LEU A 196 17.48 3.34 -9.23
CA LEU A 196 18.06 2.48 -8.18
C LEU A 196 17.80 0.99 -8.46
N ASN A 197 16.59 0.63 -8.87
CA ASN A 197 16.23 -0.74 -9.26
C ASN A 197 17.06 -1.24 -10.43
N THR A 198 17.39 -0.38 -11.38
CA THR A 198 18.34 -0.70 -12.46
C THR A 198 19.72 -1.04 -11.89
N ARG A 199 20.27 -0.22 -10.98
CA ARG A 199 21.56 -0.51 -10.34
C ARG A 199 21.55 -1.81 -9.50
N LEU A 200 20.48 -2.04 -8.73
CA LEU A 200 20.30 -3.27 -7.95
C LEU A 200 20.20 -4.50 -8.86
N ASN A 201 19.52 -4.38 -10.00
CA ASN A 201 19.45 -5.42 -11.01
C ASN A 201 20.81 -5.72 -11.66
N GLU A 202 21.69 -4.73 -11.83
CA GLU A 202 23.07 -4.95 -12.27
C GLU A 202 23.88 -5.75 -11.23
N LEU A 203 23.75 -5.43 -9.93
CA LEU A 203 24.38 -6.19 -8.85
C LEU A 203 23.91 -7.66 -8.82
N ARG A 204 22.64 -7.90 -9.14
CA ARG A 204 22.07 -9.26 -9.25
C ARG A 204 22.68 -10.08 -10.38
N GLN A 205 23.24 -9.43 -11.41
CA GLN A 205 23.85 -10.11 -12.57
C GLN A 205 25.33 -10.42 -12.38
N LEU A 206 25.94 -10.03 -11.26
CA LEU A 206 27.32 -10.35 -10.95
C LEU A 206 27.52 -11.87 -10.80
N PRO A 207 28.73 -12.41 -11.04
CA PRO A 207 29.03 -13.83 -10.83
C PRO A 207 28.75 -14.32 -9.41
N ARG A 208 28.90 -13.42 -8.42
CA ARG A 208 28.52 -13.63 -7.03
C ARG A 208 27.61 -12.48 -6.60
N PRO A 209 26.29 -12.57 -6.84
CA PRO A 209 25.37 -11.51 -6.47
C PRO A 209 25.18 -11.46 -4.96
N PRO A 210 25.08 -10.28 -4.32
CA PRO A 210 24.97 -10.15 -2.87
C PRO A 210 23.59 -10.56 -2.31
N PHE A 211 22.59 -10.64 -3.18
CA PHE A 211 21.23 -11.05 -2.85
C PHE A 211 20.63 -11.88 -4.00
N ILE A 212 19.57 -12.62 -3.71
CA ILE A 212 18.76 -13.31 -4.72
C ILE A 212 17.94 -12.30 -5.51
N ASN A 213 17.36 -11.33 -4.80
CA ASN A 213 16.62 -10.21 -5.38
C ASN A 213 16.74 -9.00 -4.47
N ALA A 214 16.71 -7.80 -5.04
CA ALA A 214 16.54 -6.57 -4.28
C ALA A 214 15.87 -5.50 -5.14
N TYR A 215 15.09 -4.63 -4.50
CA TYR A 215 14.44 -3.50 -5.14
C TYR A 215 14.10 -2.43 -4.09
N VAL A 216 13.81 -1.23 -4.56
CA VAL A 216 13.33 -0.09 -3.78
C VAL A 216 12.02 0.44 -4.36
N PHE A 217 11.21 1.07 -3.52
CA PHE A 217 9.98 1.77 -3.87
C PHE A 217 9.63 2.81 -2.79
N ASP A 218 8.71 3.72 -3.10
CA ASP A 218 8.18 4.72 -2.17
C ASP A 218 6.67 4.50 -2.07
N ASP A 219 6.14 4.29 -0.86
CA ASP A 219 4.73 3.99 -0.60
C ASP A 219 4.41 4.20 0.90
N ASP A 220 3.17 3.93 1.31
CA ASP A 220 2.73 3.93 2.71
C ASP A 220 3.73 3.17 3.61
N PHE A 221 4.03 3.73 4.78
CA PHE A 221 4.78 3.02 5.80
C PHE A 221 3.90 1.92 6.42
N TYR A 222 4.01 0.71 5.87
CA TYR A 222 3.21 -0.46 6.22
C TYR A 222 1.70 -0.22 6.03
N VAL A 223 0.95 0.09 7.09
CA VAL A 223 -0.51 0.26 7.07
C VAL A 223 -0.93 1.67 7.49
N ALA A 224 0.04 2.58 7.64
CA ALA A 224 -0.17 3.91 8.18
C ALA A 224 -0.29 4.95 7.06
N LYS A 225 -1.51 5.44 6.82
CA LYS A 225 -1.79 6.47 5.82
C LYS A 225 -1.18 7.85 6.09
N THR A 226 -0.69 8.08 7.30
CA THR A 226 -0.15 9.39 7.72
C THR A 226 1.37 9.43 7.65
N LYS A 227 2.02 8.39 7.11
CA LYS A 227 3.47 8.29 7.06
C LYS A 227 3.85 7.39 5.90
N ASP A 228 4.72 7.87 5.04
CA ASP A 228 5.26 7.11 3.92
C ASP A 228 6.65 6.58 4.27
N ALA A 229 7.17 5.67 3.45
CA ALA A 229 8.54 5.23 3.55
C ALA A 229 9.15 4.87 2.20
N PHE A 230 10.33 5.45 1.95
CA PHE A 230 11.24 4.92 0.95
C PHE A 230 11.77 3.57 1.45
N THR A 231 11.35 2.50 0.79
CA THR A 231 11.52 1.13 1.25
C THR A 231 12.50 0.40 0.36
N GLY A 232 13.60 -0.09 0.92
CA GLY A 232 14.46 -1.09 0.31
C GLY A 232 14.08 -2.49 0.76
N GLN A 233 13.95 -3.42 -0.18
CA GLN A 233 13.68 -4.84 0.08
C GLN A 233 14.76 -5.71 -0.54
N ALA A 234 15.22 -6.72 0.19
CA ALA A 234 16.13 -7.75 -0.30
C ALA A 234 15.68 -9.15 0.12
N VAL A 235 15.91 -10.11 -0.78
CA VAL A 235 15.89 -11.54 -0.46
C VAL A 235 17.33 -12.02 -0.44
N CYS A 236 17.86 -12.32 0.74
CA CYS A 236 19.26 -12.70 0.91
C CYS A 236 19.46 -14.21 0.78
N LYS A 237 20.72 -14.60 0.53
CA LYS A 237 21.13 -16.01 0.56
C LYS A 237 21.42 -16.44 1.99
N GLU A 238 21.24 -17.73 2.25
CA GLU A 238 21.62 -18.32 3.53
C GLU A 238 23.13 -18.12 3.76
N GLY A 239 23.50 -17.59 4.94
CA GLY A 239 24.89 -17.27 5.30
C GLY A 239 25.45 -15.95 4.74
N GLU A 240 24.72 -15.22 3.89
CA GLU A 240 25.14 -13.92 3.33
C GLU A 240 24.13 -12.80 3.68
N ILE A 241 23.49 -12.87 4.86
CA ILE A 241 22.45 -11.92 5.29
C ILE A 241 23.05 -10.51 5.44
N GLU A 242 24.11 -10.39 6.23
CA GLU A 242 24.79 -9.12 6.50
C GLU A 242 25.35 -8.50 5.21
N ASP A 243 25.98 -9.32 4.35
CA ASP A 243 26.48 -8.88 3.04
C ASP A 243 25.36 -8.35 2.13
N GLY A 244 24.19 -9.02 2.14
CA GLY A 244 23.01 -8.59 1.39
C GLY A 244 22.45 -7.26 1.88
N ILE A 245 22.32 -7.10 3.20
CA ILE A 245 21.89 -5.84 3.85
C ILE A 245 22.87 -4.72 3.48
N ALA A 246 24.17 -4.95 3.68
CA ALA A 246 25.21 -3.97 3.41
C ALA A 246 25.27 -3.59 1.93
N ALA A 247 25.03 -4.52 1.01
CA ALA A 247 25.00 -4.23 -0.42
C ALA A 247 23.80 -3.35 -0.83
N LEU A 248 22.61 -3.63 -0.29
CA LEU A 248 21.41 -2.81 -0.53
C LEU A 248 21.61 -1.39 0.02
N LEU A 249 21.99 -1.26 1.29
CA LEU A 249 22.23 0.05 1.93
C LEU A 249 23.33 0.83 1.24
N ARG A 250 24.42 0.17 0.84
CA ARG A 250 25.52 0.83 0.12
C ARG A 250 25.04 1.43 -1.19
N GLU A 251 24.15 0.77 -1.93
CA GLU A 251 23.67 1.32 -3.20
C GLU A 251 22.68 2.47 -2.99
N ILE A 252 21.79 2.36 -1.99
CA ILE A 252 20.90 3.45 -1.56
C ILE A 252 21.73 4.68 -1.14
N GLU A 253 22.75 4.48 -0.31
CA GLU A 253 23.61 5.57 0.19
C GLU A 253 24.49 6.16 -0.92
N ARG A 254 24.94 5.35 -1.89
CA ARG A 254 25.65 5.85 -3.07
C ARG A 254 24.75 6.75 -3.91
N ALA A 255 23.49 6.38 -4.10
CA ALA A 255 22.54 7.26 -4.76
C ALA A 255 22.37 8.55 -3.96
N ARG A 256 22.12 8.49 -2.64
CA ARG A 256 22.00 9.69 -1.81
C ARG A 256 23.20 10.64 -1.92
N ARG A 257 24.43 10.12 -1.79
CA ARG A 257 25.65 10.96 -1.79
C ARG A 257 26.05 11.51 -3.14
N PHE A 258 25.86 10.74 -4.21
CA PHE A 258 26.44 11.05 -5.52
C PHE A 258 25.40 11.29 -6.61
N GLY A 259 24.13 11.02 -6.31
CA GLY A 259 23.02 11.12 -7.23
C GLY A 259 23.05 10.13 -8.39
N PHE A 260 22.22 10.42 -9.37
CA PHE A 260 22.18 9.78 -10.67
C PHE A 260 22.83 10.66 -11.73
N THR A 261 23.36 10.00 -12.75
CA THR A 261 23.89 10.64 -13.96
C THR A 261 22.76 10.97 -14.93
N GLU A 262 23.00 11.94 -15.80
CA GLU A 262 22.07 12.28 -16.88
C GLU A 262 21.75 11.07 -17.77
N SER A 263 22.74 10.20 -18.03
CA SER A 263 22.55 9.00 -18.85
C SER A 263 21.62 7.96 -18.22
N GLU A 264 21.64 7.80 -16.90
CA GLU A 264 20.71 6.92 -16.19
C GLU A 264 19.29 7.45 -16.30
N TYR A 265 19.12 8.75 -16.04
CA TYR A 265 17.81 9.38 -16.08
C TYR A 265 17.21 9.45 -17.49
N VAL A 266 18.01 9.73 -18.51
CA VAL A 266 17.54 9.70 -19.91
C VAL A 266 16.99 8.33 -20.28
N ARG A 267 17.61 7.25 -19.81
CA ARG A 267 17.12 5.88 -20.05
C ARG A 267 15.81 5.62 -19.32
N ALA A 268 15.78 5.88 -18.01
CA ALA A 268 14.58 5.67 -17.18
C ALA A 268 13.37 6.47 -17.70
N ARG A 269 13.57 7.75 -18.02
CA ARG A 269 12.52 8.61 -18.61
C ARG A 269 12.02 8.06 -19.95
N ALA A 270 12.93 7.59 -20.82
CA ALA A 270 12.52 7.04 -22.12
C ALA A 270 11.72 5.74 -21.98
N GLU A 271 12.00 4.92 -20.96
CA GLU A 271 11.21 3.73 -20.64
C GLU A 271 9.84 4.10 -20.10
N TYR A 272 9.77 5.08 -19.19
CA TYR A 272 8.52 5.62 -18.65
C TYR A 272 7.60 6.20 -19.74
N LEU A 273 8.12 7.07 -20.62
CA LEU A 273 7.34 7.66 -21.70
C LEU A 273 6.83 6.61 -22.69
N ARG A 274 7.61 5.56 -22.94
CA ARG A 274 7.21 4.43 -23.78
C ARG A 274 6.11 3.60 -23.13
N TYR A 275 6.17 3.40 -21.81
CA TYR A 275 5.09 2.78 -21.06
C TYR A 275 3.79 3.60 -21.21
N LEU A 276 3.85 4.92 -21.01
CA LEU A 276 2.68 5.79 -21.18
C LEU A 276 2.14 5.76 -22.61
N GLU A 277 3.02 5.76 -23.62
CA GLU A 277 2.62 5.63 -25.03
C GLU A 277 1.89 4.31 -25.29
N SER A 278 2.43 3.20 -24.77
CA SER A 278 1.80 1.89 -24.89
C SER A 278 0.43 1.87 -24.21
N ALA A 279 0.34 2.35 -22.98
CA ALA A 279 -0.90 2.42 -22.22
C ALA A 279 -1.94 3.32 -22.89
N TYR A 280 -1.52 4.44 -23.48
CA TYR A 280 -2.39 5.33 -24.26
C TYR A 280 -2.91 4.63 -25.53
N ASN A 281 -2.04 3.99 -26.29
CA ASN A 281 -2.41 3.28 -27.51
C ASN A 281 -3.31 2.07 -27.24
N GLU A 282 -3.19 1.45 -26.08
CA GLU A 282 -3.96 0.28 -25.65
C GLU A 282 -5.13 0.63 -24.72
N ARG A 283 -5.47 1.92 -24.55
CA ARG A 283 -6.46 2.38 -23.56
C ARG A 283 -7.83 1.72 -23.70
N ASP A 284 -8.26 1.42 -24.92
CA ASP A 284 -9.54 0.74 -25.19
C ASP A 284 -9.54 -0.76 -24.84
N LYS A 285 -8.39 -1.30 -24.42
CA LYS A 285 -8.21 -2.70 -23.98
C LYS A 285 -7.95 -2.83 -22.48
N ARG A 286 -8.01 -1.70 -21.75
CA ARG A 286 -7.79 -1.67 -20.30
C ARG A 286 -8.91 -2.45 -19.59
N LYS A 287 -8.55 -3.23 -18.57
CA LYS A 287 -9.51 -4.00 -17.77
C LYS A 287 -10.28 -3.07 -16.83
N ASN A 288 -11.54 -3.41 -16.55
CA ASN A 288 -12.39 -2.66 -15.61
C ASN A 288 -11.72 -2.50 -14.23
N ASP A 289 -11.09 -3.56 -13.71
CA ASP A 289 -10.41 -3.54 -12.40
C ASP A 289 -9.38 -2.40 -12.31
N SER A 290 -8.70 -2.07 -13.41
CA SER A 290 -7.72 -0.99 -13.41
C SER A 290 -8.34 0.40 -13.21
N TYR A 291 -9.59 0.61 -13.65
CA TYR A 291 -10.33 1.84 -13.37
C TYR A 291 -10.92 1.83 -11.97
N VAL A 292 -11.42 0.67 -11.52
CA VAL A 292 -11.94 0.50 -10.16
C VAL A 292 -10.85 0.83 -9.14
N ASP A 293 -9.65 0.28 -9.30
CA ASP A 293 -8.52 0.53 -8.41
C ASP A 293 -8.12 2.02 -8.38
N GLU A 294 -8.17 2.70 -9.54
CA GLU A 294 -7.88 4.12 -9.67
C GLU A 294 -8.92 4.98 -8.91
N TYR A 295 -10.21 4.69 -9.09
CA TYR A 295 -11.29 5.40 -8.40
C TYR A 295 -11.39 5.08 -6.91
N VAL A 296 -11.02 3.85 -6.50
CA VAL A 296 -10.94 3.48 -5.08
C VAL A 296 -9.86 4.30 -4.39
N ARG A 297 -8.67 4.42 -4.99
CA ARG A 297 -7.60 5.28 -4.45
C ARG A 297 -7.98 6.76 -4.45
N LEU A 298 -8.63 7.24 -5.51
CA LEU A 298 -9.16 8.60 -5.54
C LEU A 298 -10.10 8.86 -4.35
N PHE A 299 -11.02 7.93 -4.06
CA PHE A 299 -11.96 8.11 -2.97
C PHE A 299 -11.34 7.93 -1.58
N LEU A 300 -10.46 6.95 -1.41
CA LEU A 300 -9.92 6.58 -0.09
C LEU A 300 -8.69 7.38 0.33
N ASP A 301 -7.91 7.85 -0.64
CA ASP A 301 -6.56 8.38 -0.47
C ASP A 301 -6.35 9.71 -1.18
N ASN A 302 -7.39 10.24 -1.84
CA ASN A 302 -7.35 11.44 -2.68
C ASN A 302 -6.27 11.40 -3.77
N GLU A 303 -5.90 10.20 -4.22
CA GLU A 303 -4.95 10.00 -5.32
C GLU A 303 -5.56 10.46 -6.64
N PRO A 304 -4.90 11.37 -7.39
CA PRO A 304 -5.45 11.85 -8.65
C PRO A 304 -5.70 10.72 -9.65
N ALA A 305 -6.87 10.75 -10.29
CA ALA A 305 -7.26 9.86 -11.39
C ALA A 305 -7.44 10.64 -12.70
N PRO A 306 -6.39 11.30 -13.24
CA PRO A 306 -6.51 12.11 -14.45
C PRO A 306 -6.80 11.27 -15.71
N GLY A 307 -6.54 9.96 -15.67
CA GLY A 307 -6.70 9.06 -16.80
C GLY A 307 -5.55 9.16 -17.82
N ILE A 308 -5.32 8.05 -18.52
CA ILE A 308 -4.12 7.87 -19.35
C ILE A 308 -3.96 8.90 -20.48
N GLU A 309 -5.05 9.44 -21.01
CA GLU A 309 -4.96 10.47 -22.06
C GLU A 309 -4.35 11.77 -21.53
N ASN A 310 -4.74 12.18 -20.31
CA ASN A 310 -4.20 13.36 -19.66
C ASN A 310 -2.78 13.11 -19.16
N GLU A 311 -2.52 11.96 -18.55
CA GLU A 311 -1.16 11.59 -18.08
C GLU A 311 -0.17 11.54 -19.23
N TYR A 312 -0.53 10.86 -20.33
CA TYR A 312 0.31 10.76 -21.52
C TYR A 312 0.63 12.15 -22.09
N ALA A 313 -0.40 12.98 -22.30
CA ALA A 313 -0.19 14.33 -22.83
C ALA A 313 0.68 15.19 -21.89
N LEU A 314 0.38 15.16 -20.59
CA LEU A 314 1.08 15.93 -19.58
C LEU A 314 2.55 15.53 -19.49
N PHE A 315 2.85 14.25 -19.27
CA PHE A 315 4.21 13.80 -19.02
C PHE A 315 5.10 13.82 -20.25
N ASN A 316 4.55 13.70 -21.47
CA ASN A 316 5.32 13.99 -22.68
C ASN A 316 5.83 15.44 -22.74
N GLN A 317 5.09 16.38 -22.16
CA GLN A 317 5.49 17.78 -22.12
C GLN A 317 6.44 18.08 -20.95
N ILE A 318 6.14 17.55 -19.75
CA ILE A 318 6.86 17.94 -18.53
C ILE A 318 8.12 17.14 -18.27
N ALA A 319 8.12 15.82 -18.51
CA ALA A 319 9.24 14.94 -18.16
C ALA A 319 10.56 15.32 -18.86
N PRO A 320 10.57 15.77 -20.15
CA PRO A 320 11.79 16.25 -20.80
C PRO A 320 12.41 17.49 -20.13
N SER A 321 11.59 18.30 -19.45
CA SER A 321 12.00 19.57 -18.84
C SER A 321 12.50 19.42 -17.40
N ILE A 322 12.25 18.27 -16.76
CA ILE A 322 12.74 17.98 -15.40
C ILE A 322 14.19 17.49 -15.53
N PRO A 323 15.20 18.19 -14.99
CA PRO A 323 16.59 17.78 -15.06
C PRO A 323 16.94 16.76 -13.97
N VAL A 324 17.99 15.95 -14.16
CA VAL A 324 18.41 14.94 -13.16
C VAL A 324 18.75 15.57 -11.79
N GLN A 325 19.18 16.82 -11.76
CA GLN A 325 19.46 17.54 -10.51
C GLN A 325 18.22 17.72 -9.64
N ALA A 326 17.03 17.82 -10.23
CA ALA A 326 15.78 17.90 -9.47
C ALA A 326 15.50 16.59 -8.72
N LEU A 327 15.76 15.44 -9.37
CA LEU A 327 15.62 14.12 -8.74
C LEU A 327 16.69 13.93 -7.66
N ASN A 328 17.94 14.30 -7.95
CA ASN A 328 19.03 14.20 -6.98
C ASN A 328 18.77 15.04 -5.72
N GLY A 329 18.11 16.19 -5.86
CA GLY A 329 17.75 17.06 -4.72
C GLY A 329 16.68 16.48 -3.79
N VAL A 330 15.95 15.45 -4.21
CA VAL A 330 14.91 14.77 -3.40
C VAL A 330 15.47 13.62 -2.58
N LEU A 331 16.65 13.08 -2.95
CA LEU A 331 17.22 11.89 -2.29
C LEU A 331 17.46 12.06 -0.80
N ASP A 332 17.89 13.23 -0.33
CA ASP A 332 18.11 13.49 1.10
C ASP A 332 16.80 13.56 1.91
N GLN A 333 15.65 13.76 1.25
CA GLN A 333 14.34 13.75 1.90
C GLN A 333 13.81 12.31 2.05
N LEU A 334 14.11 11.45 1.08
CA LEU A 334 13.67 10.05 1.07
C LEU A 334 14.60 9.14 1.88
N ILE A 335 15.90 9.38 1.83
CA ILE A 335 16.94 8.52 2.43
C ILE A 335 17.56 9.26 3.60
N THR A 336 17.03 9.04 4.80
CA THR A 336 17.40 9.73 6.02
C THR A 336 18.31 8.91 6.93
N GLU A 337 19.11 9.60 7.75
CA GLU A 337 19.98 8.97 8.77
C GLU A 337 19.21 8.58 10.04
N THR A 338 18.01 9.13 10.22
CA THR A 338 17.05 8.79 11.30
C THR A 338 15.80 8.17 10.69
N ASN A 339 14.78 7.88 11.51
CA ASN A 339 13.49 7.37 11.03
C ASN A 339 13.57 6.01 10.31
N GLN A 340 14.58 5.23 10.65
CA GLN A 340 14.83 3.93 10.03
C GLN A 340 14.10 2.81 10.76
N VAL A 341 13.48 1.90 10.01
CA VAL A 341 12.94 0.65 10.54
C VAL A 341 13.48 -0.50 9.70
N ILE A 342 13.98 -1.55 10.34
CA ILE A 342 14.56 -2.70 9.68
C ILE A 342 13.82 -3.95 10.17
N THR A 343 13.34 -4.74 9.22
CA THR A 343 12.70 -6.02 9.51
C THR A 343 13.44 -7.15 8.82
N LEU A 344 13.81 -8.18 9.59
CA LEU A 344 14.38 -9.43 9.10
C LEU A 344 13.37 -10.54 9.39
N PHE A 345 12.73 -11.06 8.35
CA PHE A 345 11.81 -12.19 8.42
C PHE A 345 12.49 -13.42 7.84
N LEU A 346 12.77 -14.38 8.72
CA LEU A 346 13.79 -15.40 8.49
C LEU A 346 13.18 -16.80 8.59
N PRO A 347 13.71 -17.78 7.83
CA PRO A 347 13.41 -19.19 8.09
C PRO A 347 13.91 -19.58 9.49
N ASP A 348 13.14 -20.35 10.24
CA ASP A 348 13.61 -21.02 11.46
C ASP A 348 14.17 -22.40 11.11
N LYS A 349 15.43 -22.42 10.65
CA LYS A 349 16.15 -23.63 10.24
C LYS A 349 17.37 -23.88 11.13
N GLU A 350 17.58 -25.15 11.47
CA GLU A 350 18.78 -25.60 12.18
C GLU A 350 20.03 -25.44 11.29
N GLY A 351 21.13 -24.96 11.87
CA GLY A 351 22.41 -24.77 11.17
C GLY A 351 22.55 -23.47 10.37
N LEU A 352 21.51 -22.63 10.30
CA LEU A 352 21.60 -21.31 9.68
C LEU A 352 22.07 -20.26 10.71
N THR A 353 23.03 -19.43 10.32
CA THR A 353 23.52 -18.32 11.13
C THR A 353 22.68 -17.07 10.86
N TYR A 354 22.27 -16.39 11.92
CA TYR A 354 21.44 -15.19 11.85
C TYR A 354 22.18 -14.03 12.53
N PRO A 355 22.14 -12.81 11.96
CA PRO A 355 22.63 -11.64 12.67
C PRO A 355 21.73 -11.36 13.88
N ASP A 356 22.33 -10.83 14.94
CA ASP A 356 21.57 -10.22 16.04
C ASP A 356 21.33 -8.72 15.76
N LYS A 357 20.64 -8.04 16.68
CA LYS A 357 20.34 -6.61 16.51
C LYS A 357 21.60 -5.75 16.48
N GLU A 358 22.66 -6.13 17.19
CA GLU A 358 23.92 -5.38 17.23
C GLU A 358 24.67 -5.51 15.90
N ALA A 359 24.71 -6.71 15.32
CA ALA A 359 25.28 -6.94 14.01
C ALA A 359 24.57 -6.12 12.92
N VAL A 360 23.22 -6.10 12.93
CA VAL A 360 22.45 -5.26 12.00
C VAL A 360 22.72 -3.77 12.25
N GLN A 361 22.74 -3.33 13.51
CA GLN A 361 23.03 -1.94 13.88
C GLN A 361 24.39 -1.47 13.37
N ASN A 362 25.41 -2.32 13.40
CA ASN A 362 26.76 -1.97 12.95
C ASN A 362 26.89 -1.82 11.41
N ILE A 363 25.89 -2.29 10.65
CA ILE A 363 25.84 -2.15 9.19
C ILE A 363 25.17 -0.83 8.77
N LEU A 364 24.20 -0.37 9.57
CA LEU A 364 23.52 0.92 9.41
C LEU A 364 24.50 2.06 9.67
#